data_AF-A0ABC8JKK7-F1
#
_entry.id   AF-A0ABC8JKK7-F1
#
_cell.length_a   1.000
_cell.length_b   1.000
_cell.length_c   1.000
_cell.angle_alpha   90.00
_cell.angle_beta   90.00
_cell.angle_gamma   90.00
#
_symmetry.space_group_name_H-M   'P 1'
#
loop_
_entity.id
_entity.type
_entity.pdbx_description
1 polymer ?
#
loop_
_entity_poly.entity_id
_entity_poly.type
_entity_poly.pdbx_seq_one_letter_code
_entity_poly.pdbx_strand_id
1 'polypeptide(L)'
;MPNMYIQSTCATSGEGLYKGLDWLSNNIAGKTLDVLLRILIEFPKVEPLWSTVISLIHRMVETLGASVLLYLPTALEQLLADSEPKEMVGFLVLLNQLICKFSNSLRGILEEVYPVVASRIFSVIPRDDFPSRHEAVTEIFEMRELIELQRTLYTFLHVMATHDLSSVFLTPKSMAYFRTMMQLLLNTACTHKDITVRKACVQIFIRLIEDWCPKPYTEEKVPGFQDFMIKCFATNCCLFSVLDKSFDFNDANTQGLFGEIIKAQKVMYEKFGNVFLMHLMSEAFPSANCPQDLAEQYCQKLQGNEIGGLKLCYQSLIKNLRLQQNGSH
;
A
#
# COMPACT_ATOMS: atom_id res chain seq x y z
N MET A 1 27.28 -36.40 3.07
CA MET A 1 28.24 -35.46 3.70
C MET A 1 29.11 -34.89 2.60
N PRO A 2 29.08 -33.59 2.30
CA PRO A 2 30.09 -32.99 1.43
C PRO A 2 31.34 -32.74 2.27
N ASN A 3 32.46 -33.37 1.89
CA ASN A 3 33.78 -33.16 2.47
C ASN A 3 34.26 -31.74 2.17
N MET A 4 34.40 -30.92 3.20
CA MET A 4 34.96 -29.59 3.08
C MET A 4 36.48 -29.69 3.21
N TYR A 5 37.18 -29.87 2.07
CA TYR A 5 38.63 -29.66 2.02
C TYR A 5 38.91 -28.16 2.14
N ILE A 6 39.31 -27.72 3.32
CA ILE A 6 39.89 -26.39 3.49
C ILE A 6 41.25 -26.42 2.80
N GLN A 7 41.36 -25.82 1.61
CA GLN A 7 42.65 -25.59 0.98
C GLN A 7 43.50 -24.73 1.92
N SER A 8 44.70 -25.20 2.22
CA SER A 8 45.66 -24.58 3.15
C SER A 8 46.11 -23.17 2.74
N THR A 9 45.80 -22.75 1.51
CA THR A 9 46.05 -21.40 0.99
C THR A 9 44.99 -20.36 1.39
N CYS A 10 43.84 -20.75 1.95
CA CYS A 10 42.81 -19.81 2.45
C CYS A 10 43.09 -19.28 3.87
N ALA A 11 44.15 -19.76 4.54
CA ALA A 11 44.47 -19.38 5.92
C ALA A 11 45.07 -17.97 6.04
N THR A 12 45.57 -17.38 4.94
CA THR A 12 46.22 -16.06 4.95
C THR A 12 45.30 -14.90 4.57
N SER A 13 44.11 -15.16 3.99
CA SER A 13 43.15 -14.11 3.59
C SER A 13 41.97 -13.94 4.54
N GLY A 14 41.83 -14.78 5.58
CA GLY A 14 40.68 -14.75 6.52
C GLY A 14 39.34 -15.20 5.92
N GLU A 15 39.29 -15.45 4.60
CA GLU A 15 38.07 -15.77 3.86
C GLU A 15 37.47 -17.12 4.24
N GLY A 16 38.32 -18.10 4.59
CA GLY A 16 37.87 -19.42 5.06
C GLY A 16 37.19 -19.38 6.43
N LEU A 17 37.69 -18.54 7.35
CA LEU A 17 37.08 -18.31 8.67
C LEU A 17 35.74 -17.58 8.54
N TYR A 18 35.69 -16.57 7.66
CA TYR A 18 34.45 -15.85 7.39
C TYR A 18 33.37 -16.77 6.81
N LYS A 19 33.70 -17.59 5.80
CA LYS A 19 32.77 -18.60 5.23
C LYS A 19 32.33 -19.64 6.27
N GLY A 20 33.23 -20.07 7.16
CA GLY A 20 32.90 -20.99 8.25
C GLY A 20 31.93 -20.39 9.27
N LEU A 21 32.16 -19.14 9.69
CA LEU A 21 31.29 -18.42 10.61
C LEU A 21 29.91 -18.11 10.00
N ASP A 22 29.89 -17.71 8.72
CA ASP A 22 28.64 -17.48 7.99
C ASP A 22 27.83 -18.78 7.86
N TRP A 23 28.48 -19.90 7.52
CA TRP A 23 27.83 -21.21 7.50
C TRP A 23 27.26 -21.62 8.87
N LEU A 24 28.04 -21.44 9.94
CA LEU A 24 27.60 -21.73 11.31
C LEU A 24 26.39 -20.88 11.70
N SER A 25 26.44 -19.57 11.42
CA SER A 25 25.35 -18.64 11.69
C SER A 25 24.06 -19.06 10.98
N ASN A 26 24.14 -19.32 9.67
CA ASN A 26 23.00 -19.76 8.87
C ASN A 26 22.42 -21.09 9.35
N ASN A 27 23.26 -22.07 9.68
CA ASN A 27 22.82 -23.39 10.13
C ASN A 27 22.18 -23.37 11.52
N ILE A 28 22.74 -22.58 12.46
CA ILE A 28 22.16 -22.42 13.80
C ILE A 28 20.81 -21.71 13.70
N ALA A 29 20.74 -20.61 12.95
CA ALA A 29 19.50 -19.85 12.80
C ALA A 29 18.41 -20.66 12.10
N GLY A 30 18.73 -21.36 11.01
CA GLY A 30 17.78 -22.23 10.30
C GLY A 30 17.22 -23.35 11.18
N LYS A 31 18.09 -24.03 11.96
CA LYS A 31 17.65 -25.07 12.91
C LYS A 31 16.79 -24.50 14.04
N THR A 32 17.12 -23.31 14.53
CA THR A 32 16.37 -22.66 15.61
C THR A 32 14.97 -22.29 15.13
N LEU A 33 14.88 -21.73 13.93
CA LEU A 33 13.61 -21.41 13.29
C LEU A 33 12.77 -22.67 13.04
N ASP A 34 13.35 -23.74 12.50
CA ASP A 34 12.65 -25.02 12.28
C ASP A 34 12.06 -25.60 13.58
N VAL A 35 12.82 -25.57 14.69
CA VAL A 35 12.31 -26.02 16.00
C VAL A 35 11.14 -25.16 16.46
N LEU A 36 11.26 -23.83 16.38
CA LEU A 36 10.19 -22.92 16.82
C LEU A 36 8.94 -23.04 15.95
N LEU A 37 9.08 -23.22 14.64
CA LEU A 37 7.95 -23.44 13.74
C LEU A 37 7.22 -24.74 14.07
N ARG A 38 7.93 -25.82 14.41
CA ARG A 38 7.30 -27.07 14.86
C ARG A 38 6.51 -26.87 16.16
N ILE A 39 7.08 -26.13 17.12
CA ILE A 39 6.38 -25.82 18.37
C ILE A 39 5.13 -24.96 18.07
N LEU A 40 5.21 -24.03 17.10
CA LEU A 40 4.07 -23.20 16.70
C LEU A 40 2.91 -24.03 16.16
N ILE A 41 3.21 -25.04 15.34
CA ILE A 41 2.21 -25.96 14.79
C ILE A 41 1.55 -26.80 15.90
N GLU A 42 2.33 -27.28 16.88
CA GLU A 42 1.80 -28.08 17.98
C GLU A 42 1.02 -27.23 19.01
N PHE A 43 1.37 -25.96 19.15
CA PHE A 43 0.81 -25.05 20.15
C PHE A 43 0.38 -23.69 19.55
N PRO A 44 -0.54 -23.66 18.56
CA PRO A 44 -0.86 -22.44 17.80
C PRO A 44 -1.55 -21.37 18.64
N LYS A 45 -2.23 -21.77 19.72
CA LYS A 45 -2.97 -20.85 20.61
C LYS A 45 -2.09 -20.14 21.64
N VAL A 46 -0.79 -20.42 21.68
CA VAL A 46 0.15 -19.76 22.60
C VAL A 46 0.60 -18.45 21.98
N GLU A 47 -0.16 -17.38 22.21
CA GLU A 47 0.07 -16.03 21.65
C GLU A 47 1.55 -15.54 21.75
N PRO A 48 2.29 -15.74 22.86
CA PRO A 48 3.70 -15.35 22.91
C PRO A 48 4.61 -16.05 21.90
N LEU A 49 4.25 -17.27 21.48
CA LEU A 49 5.06 -18.08 20.58
C LEU A 49 5.09 -17.47 19.17
N TRP A 50 3.93 -17.05 18.68
CA TRP A 50 3.80 -16.38 17.40
C TRP A 50 4.65 -15.10 17.35
N SER A 51 4.54 -14.25 18.38
CA SER A 51 5.36 -13.04 18.53
C SER A 51 6.86 -13.33 18.60
N THR A 52 7.26 -14.42 19.28
CA THR A 52 8.66 -14.86 19.37
C THR A 52 9.20 -15.28 18.02
N VAL A 53 8.43 -16.04 17.23
CA VAL A 53 8.83 -16.44 15.86
C VAL A 53 9.01 -15.22 14.96
N ILE A 54 8.07 -14.28 14.97
CA ILE A 54 8.17 -13.02 14.20
C ILE A 54 9.43 -12.22 14.59
N SER A 55 9.68 -12.06 15.90
CA SER A 55 10.85 -11.36 16.42
C SER A 55 12.17 -12.04 16.01
N LEU A 56 12.20 -13.38 16.02
CA LEU A 56 13.36 -14.13 15.52
C LEU A 56 13.59 -13.86 14.02
N ILE A 57 12.54 -13.92 13.20
CA ILE A 57 12.68 -13.68 11.76
C ILE A 57 13.17 -12.25 11.50
N HIS A 58 12.63 -11.24 12.21
CA HIS A 58 13.16 -9.87 12.14
C HIS A 58 14.67 -9.82 12.41
N ARG A 59 15.14 -10.53 13.45
CA ARG A 59 16.57 -10.59 13.75
C ARG A 59 17.37 -11.34 12.68
N MET A 60 16.83 -12.44 12.15
CA MET A 60 17.47 -13.20 11.06
C MET A 60 17.61 -12.36 9.79
N VAL A 61 16.64 -11.50 9.48
CA VAL A 61 16.73 -10.56 8.35
C VAL A 61 17.89 -9.58 8.53
N GLU A 62 18.12 -9.10 9.77
CA GLU A 62 19.23 -8.20 10.09
C GLU A 62 20.59 -8.91 10.04
N THR A 63 20.68 -10.14 10.55
CA THR A 63 21.97 -10.82 10.76
C THR A 63 22.40 -11.69 9.58
N LEU A 64 21.48 -12.32 8.84
CA LEU A 64 21.79 -13.26 7.76
C LEU A 64 21.66 -12.64 6.36
N GLY A 65 21.00 -11.49 6.23
CA GLY A 65 20.73 -10.89 4.93
C GLY A 65 20.01 -11.86 3.98
N ALA A 66 20.48 -11.97 2.73
CA ALA A 66 19.80 -12.76 1.69
C ALA A 66 19.67 -14.26 2.00
N SER A 67 20.53 -14.81 2.85
CA SER A 67 20.46 -16.22 3.26
C SER A 67 19.17 -16.56 4.00
N VAL A 68 18.50 -15.56 4.60
CA VAL A 68 17.19 -15.75 5.26
C VAL A 68 16.11 -16.19 4.26
N LEU A 69 16.22 -15.80 2.99
CA LEU A 69 15.21 -16.07 1.96
C LEU A 69 14.93 -17.56 1.76
N LEU A 70 15.90 -18.42 2.06
CA LEU A 70 15.76 -19.88 1.97
C LEU A 70 14.76 -20.45 3.00
N TYR A 71 14.58 -19.76 4.13
CA TYR A 71 13.72 -20.21 5.22
C TYR A 71 12.34 -19.54 5.20
N LEU A 72 12.21 -18.37 4.55
CA LEU A 72 10.99 -17.56 4.56
C LEU A 72 9.75 -18.26 4.00
N PRO A 73 9.78 -18.99 2.86
CA PRO A 73 8.56 -19.58 2.30
C PRO A 73 7.83 -20.45 3.32
N THR A 74 8.55 -21.40 3.94
CA THR A 74 8.01 -22.30 4.96
C THR A 74 7.63 -21.55 6.23
N ALA A 75 8.44 -20.59 6.69
CA ALA A 75 8.14 -19.84 7.91
C ALA A 75 6.86 -18.99 7.77
N LEU A 76 6.70 -18.29 6.64
CA LEU A 76 5.55 -17.44 6.38
C LEU A 76 4.27 -18.27 6.17
N GLU A 77 4.37 -19.42 5.52
CA GLU A 77 3.24 -20.37 5.38
C GLU A 77 2.73 -20.82 6.75
N GLN A 78 3.63 -21.24 7.65
CA GLN A 78 3.25 -21.70 8.99
C GLN A 78 2.72 -20.56 9.88
N LEU A 79 3.32 -19.38 9.80
CA LEU A 79 2.81 -18.19 10.51
C LEU A 79 1.42 -17.77 10.05
N LEU A 80 1.08 -18.05 8.79
CA LEU A 80 -0.23 -17.77 8.21
C LEU A 80 -1.26 -18.87 8.46
N ALA A 81 -0.88 -20.10 8.78
CA ALA A 81 -1.84 -21.21 8.88
C ALA A 81 -2.95 -20.93 9.90
N ASP A 82 -2.58 -20.51 11.11
CA ASP A 82 -3.50 -20.32 12.25
C ASP A 82 -3.58 -18.87 12.75
N SER A 83 -3.19 -17.87 11.94
CA SER A 83 -3.14 -16.48 12.40
C SER A 83 -4.53 -15.84 12.65
N GLU A 84 -4.68 -15.18 13.79
CA GLU A 84 -5.85 -14.35 14.08
C GLU A 84 -5.70 -12.94 13.48
N PRO A 85 -6.81 -12.20 13.22
CA PRO A 85 -6.75 -10.83 12.70
C PRO A 85 -5.84 -9.88 13.48
N LYS A 86 -5.77 -10.03 14.82
CA LYS A 86 -4.89 -9.23 15.70
C LYS A 86 -3.40 -9.46 15.41
N GLU A 87 -3.02 -10.68 15.02
CA GLU A 87 -1.63 -11.06 14.72
C GLU A 87 -1.19 -10.54 13.35
N MET A 88 -2.16 -10.31 12.44
CA MET A 88 -1.87 -9.83 11.09
C MET A 88 -1.12 -8.50 11.06
N VAL A 89 -1.28 -7.64 12.07
CA VAL A 89 -0.51 -6.39 12.19
C VAL A 89 1.00 -6.68 12.24
N GLY A 90 1.43 -7.54 13.17
CA GLY A 90 2.84 -7.93 13.30
C GLY A 90 3.37 -8.61 12.04
N PHE A 91 2.52 -9.39 11.37
CA PHE A 91 2.89 -10.11 10.16
C PHE A 91 3.13 -9.16 9.00
N LEU A 92 2.23 -8.19 8.79
CA LEU A 92 2.38 -7.17 7.78
C LEU A 92 3.60 -6.28 8.03
N VAL A 93 3.92 -5.98 9.30
CA VAL A 93 5.15 -5.24 9.65
C VAL A 93 6.40 -6.04 9.25
N LEU A 94 6.42 -7.34 9.48
CA LEU A 94 7.49 -8.22 9.00
C LEU A 94 7.58 -8.21 7.47
N LEU A 95 6.45 -8.37 6.76
CA LEU A 95 6.44 -8.30 5.29
C LEU A 95 6.97 -6.97 4.77
N ASN A 96 6.64 -5.85 5.41
CA ASN A 96 7.15 -4.54 5.04
C ASN A 96 8.67 -4.47 5.17
N GLN A 97 9.23 -4.97 6.28
CA GLN A 97 10.69 -5.03 6.46
C GLN A 97 11.34 -5.89 5.38
N LEU A 98 10.75 -7.07 5.11
CA LEU A 98 11.22 -7.99 4.08
C LEU A 98 11.25 -7.31 2.71
N ILE A 99 10.14 -6.67 2.29
CA ILE A 99 10.05 -5.97 1.00
C ILE A 99 11.08 -4.85 0.91
N CYS A 100 11.20 -4.02 1.96
CA CYS A 100 12.20 -2.95 1.98
C CYS A 100 13.64 -3.48 1.89
N LYS A 101 13.92 -4.66 2.44
CA LYS A 101 15.26 -5.25 2.45
C LYS A 101 15.62 -5.99 1.17
N PHE A 102 14.67 -6.71 0.59
CA PHE A 102 14.92 -7.67 -0.50
C PHE A 102 14.21 -7.33 -1.82
N SER A 103 13.25 -6.40 -1.81
CA SER A 103 12.52 -5.87 -2.97
C SER A 103 12.05 -6.99 -3.91
N ASN A 104 12.41 -6.94 -5.19
CA ASN A 104 11.99 -7.88 -6.23
C ASN A 104 12.37 -9.33 -5.97
N SER A 105 13.36 -9.60 -5.11
CA SER A 105 13.74 -10.98 -4.74
C SER A 105 12.63 -11.71 -3.99
N LEU A 106 11.70 -10.97 -3.36
CA LEU A 106 10.56 -11.55 -2.64
C LEU A 106 9.33 -11.79 -3.51
N ARG A 107 9.36 -11.39 -4.78
CA ARG A 107 8.17 -11.45 -5.63
C ARG A 107 7.53 -12.84 -5.62
N GLY A 108 8.30 -13.90 -5.88
CA GLY A 108 7.78 -15.27 -5.89
C GLY A 108 7.16 -15.71 -4.55
N ILE A 109 7.71 -15.24 -3.42
CA ILE A 109 7.13 -15.53 -2.09
C ILE A 109 5.82 -14.77 -1.90
N LEU A 110 5.76 -13.51 -2.33
CA LEU A 110 4.57 -12.66 -2.19
C LEU A 110 3.41 -13.11 -3.09
N GLU A 111 3.70 -13.74 -4.23
CA GLU A 111 2.66 -14.34 -5.10
C GLU A 111 1.90 -15.48 -4.39
N GLU A 112 2.52 -16.15 -3.41
CA GLU A 112 1.88 -17.17 -2.57
C GLU A 112 1.25 -16.57 -1.29
N VAL A 113 1.93 -15.60 -0.68
CA VAL A 113 1.54 -15.02 0.61
C VAL A 113 0.38 -14.02 0.49
N TYR A 114 0.39 -13.16 -0.52
CA TYR A 114 -0.60 -12.08 -0.65
C TYR A 114 -2.06 -12.58 -0.71
N PRO A 115 -2.43 -13.61 -1.49
CA PRO A 115 -3.81 -14.10 -1.54
C PRO A 115 -4.35 -14.50 -0.16
N VAL A 116 -3.53 -15.17 0.67
CA VAL A 116 -3.91 -15.59 2.02
C VAL A 116 -4.11 -14.38 2.93
N VAL A 117 -3.18 -13.41 2.87
CA VAL A 117 -3.28 -12.14 3.61
C VAL A 117 -4.53 -11.37 3.21
N ALA A 118 -4.77 -11.21 1.91
CA ALA A 118 -5.93 -10.49 1.37
C ALA A 118 -7.24 -11.17 1.79
N SER A 119 -7.31 -12.50 1.74
CA SER A 119 -8.49 -13.26 2.17
C SER A 119 -8.86 -13.03 3.64
N ARG A 120 -7.85 -12.99 4.52
CA ARG A 120 -8.05 -12.82 5.96
C ARG A 120 -8.39 -11.38 6.33
N ILE A 121 -7.73 -10.41 5.69
CA ILE A 121 -7.88 -9.00 6.06
C ILE A 121 -9.15 -8.41 5.43
N PHE A 122 -9.46 -8.73 4.17
CA PHE A 122 -10.61 -8.14 3.49
C PHE A 122 -11.96 -8.71 3.97
N SER A 123 -11.95 -9.80 4.73
CA SER A 123 -13.15 -10.32 5.39
C SER A 123 -13.48 -9.62 6.71
N VAL A 124 -12.49 -8.98 7.35
CA VAL A 124 -12.64 -8.34 8.67
C VAL A 124 -12.64 -6.82 8.62
N ILE A 125 -12.01 -6.20 7.61
CA ILE A 125 -12.00 -4.74 7.49
C ILE A 125 -13.40 -4.25 7.06
N PRO A 126 -14.01 -3.32 7.81
CA PRO A 126 -15.30 -2.72 7.43
C PRO A 126 -15.23 -2.04 6.06
N ARG A 127 -16.30 -2.19 5.28
CA ARG A 127 -16.42 -1.53 3.97
C ARG A 127 -16.99 -0.11 4.07
N ASP A 128 -17.70 0.19 5.16
CA ASP A 128 -18.32 1.48 5.45
C ASP A 128 -17.65 2.16 6.66
N ASP A 129 -17.87 3.47 6.81
CA ASP A 129 -17.30 4.27 7.90
C ASP A 129 -17.58 3.64 9.27
N PHE A 130 -16.54 3.55 10.10
CA PHE A 130 -16.66 3.08 11.49
C PHE A 130 -17.79 3.85 12.22
N PRO A 131 -18.79 3.15 12.80
CA PRO A 131 -19.94 3.79 13.43
C PRO A 131 -19.48 4.72 14.57
N SER A 132 -20.15 5.86 14.68
CA SER A 132 -19.83 6.87 15.70
C SER A 132 -20.36 6.46 17.08
N ARG A 133 -19.44 5.96 17.91
CA ARG A 133 -19.31 6.15 19.36
C ARG A 133 -20.62 6.25 20.18
N HIS A 134 -21.18 5.09 20.48
CA HIS A 134 -21.92 4.79 21.74
C HIS A 134 -21.78 3.29 22.02
N GLU A 135 -20.56 2.85 22.30
CA GLU A 135 -20.21 1.42 22.30
C GLU A 135 -19.36 1.06 23.52
N ALA A 136 -19.54 -0.16 24.02
CA ALA A 136 -18.95 -0.68 25.26
C ALA A 136 -17.42 -0.71 25.19
N VAL A 137 -16.74 -0.78 26.34
CA VAL A 137 -15.26 -0.77 26.42
C VAL A 137 -14.62 -1.84 25.53
N THR A 138 -15.21 -3.03 25.42
CA THR A 138 -14.73 -4.12 24.57
C THR A 138 -14.81 -3.77 23.08
N GLU A 139 -15.92 -3.18 22.63
CA GLU A 139 -16.11 -2.74 21.24
C GLU A 139 -15.08 -1.66 20.86
N ILE A 140 -14.72 -0.77 21.80
CA ILE A 140 -13.67 0.25 21.57
C ILE A 140 -12.29 -0.38 21.31
N PHE A 141 -11.93 -1.46 22.01
CA PHE A 141 -10.66 -2.15 21.82
C PHE A 141 -10.60 -2.86 20.46
N GLU A 142 -11.65 -3.60 20.11
CA GLU A 142 -11.77 -4.27 18.79
C GLU A 142 -11.72 -3.25 17.65
N MET A 143 -12.41 -2.11 17.80
CA MET A 143 -12.36 -1.01 16.83
C MET A 143 -10.96 -0.45 16.66
N ARG A 144 -10.20 -0.31 17.76
CA ARG A 144 -8.81 0.17 17.69
C ARG A 144 -7.92 -0.80 16.94
N GLU A 145 -8.02 -2.10 17.23
CA GLU A 145 -7.24 -3.14 16.53
C GLU A 145 -7.53 -3.17 15.04
N LEU A 146 -8.80 -3.05 14.64
CA LEU A 146 -9.21 -2.96 13.23
C LEU A 146 -8.65 -1.71 12.54
N ILE A 147 -8.64 -0.56 13.22
CA ILE A 147 -8.03 0.67 12.69
C ILE A 147 -6.52 0.49 12.50
N GLU A 148 -5.83 -0.10 13.47
CA GLU A 148 -4.38 -0.38 13.38
C GLU A 148 -4.08 -1.38 12.24
N LEU A 149 -4.89 -2.43 12.09
CA LEU A 149 -4.81 -3.38 10.98
C LEU A 149 -5.02 -2.71 9.63
N GLN A 150 -6.03 -1.87 9.50
CA GLN A 150 -6.32 -1.13 8.27
C GLN A 150 -5.15 -0.20 7.88
N ARG A 151 -4.58 0.54 8.83
CA ARG A 151 -3.40 1.40 8.58
C ARG A 151 -2.19 0.58 8.13
N THR A 152 -1.99 -0.57 8.75
CA THR A 152 -0.87 -1.46 8.43
C THR A 152 -1.05 -2.11 7.05
N LEU A 153 -2.29 -2.46 6.68
CA LEU A 153 -2.63 -2.93 5.33
C LEU A 153 -2.26 -1.87 4.28
N TYR A 154 -2.67 -0.62 4.45
CA TYR A 154 -2.35 0.42 3.46
C TYR A 154 -0.86 0.71 3.38
N THR A 155 -0.15 0.64 4.51
CA THR A 155 1.31 0.70 4.52
C THR A 155 1.90 -0.43 3.70
N PHE A 156 1.40 -1.66 3.87
CA PHE A 156 1.84 -2.82 3.10
C PHE A 156 1.56 -2.70 1.59
N LEU A 157 0.35 -2.29 1.21
CA LEU A 157 0.02 -2.05 -0.20
C LEU A 157 0.89 -0.94 -0.82
N HIS A 158 1.19 0.11 -0.05
CA HIS A 158 2.09 1.19 -0.48
C HIS A 158 3.53 0.71 -0.66
N VAL A 159 4.04 -0.09 0.28
CA VAL A 159 5.38 -0.68 0.21
C VAL A 159 5.49 -1.61 -1.00
N MET A 160 4.49 -2.46 -1.24
CA MET A 160 4.41 -3.30 -2.44
C MET A 160 4.47 -2.47 -3.73
N ALA A 161 3.64 -1.43 -3.84
CA ALA A 161 3.59 -0.59 -5.03
C ALA A 161 4.88 0.22 -5.26
N THR A 162 5.55 0.65 -4.19
CA THR A 162 6.78 1.46 -4.27
C THR A 162 8.02 0.64 -4.61
N HIS A 163 8.01 -0.67 -4.34
CA HIS A 163 9.13 -1.58 -4.63
C HIS A 163 8.92 -2.39 -5.91
N ASP A 164 8.08 -1.90 -6.84
CA ASP A 164 7.77 -2.53 -8.14
C ASP A 164 7.14 -3.93 -8.04
N LEU A 165 6.44 -4.22 -6.93
CA LEU A 165 5.80 -5.52 -6.67
C LEU A 165 4.30 -5.53 -6.95
N SER A 166 3.76 -4.48 -7.59
CA SER A 166 2.32 -4.37 -7.87
C SER A 166 1.77 -5.52 -8.74
N SER A 167 2.64 -6.15 -9.56
CA SER A 167 2.30 -7.30 -10.39
C SER A 167 1.79 -8.51 -9.60
N VAL A 168 2.14 -8.60 -8.31
CA VAL A 168 1.62 -9.64 -7.39
C VAL A 168 0.10 -9.54 -7.24
N PHE A 169 -0.48 -8.34 -7.32
CA PHE A 169 -1.92 -8.13 -7.23
C PHE A 169 -2.67 -8.67 -8.46
N LEU A 170 -1.95 -8.89 -9.57
CA LEU A 170 -2.50 -9.28 -10.87
C LEU A 170 -2.31 -10.77 -11.16
N THR A 171 -1.71 -11.53 -10.25
CA THR A 171 -1.57 -12.98 -10.46
C THR A 171 -2.93 -13.68 -10.38
N PRO A 172 -3.10 -14.83 -11.07
CA PRO A 172 -4.38 -15.56 -11.06
C PRO A 172 -4.90 -15.87 -9.64
N LYS A 173 -4.00 -16.10 -8.68
CA LYS A 173 -4.34 -16.37 -7.27
C LYS A 173 -4.87 -15.13 -6.54
N SER A 174 -4.41 -13.95 -6.93
CA SER A 174 -4.74 -12.66 -6.29
C SER A 174 -5.96 -11.98 -6.90
N MET A 175 -6.31 -12.29 -8.15
CA MET A 175 -7.34 -11.57 -8.92
C MET A 175 -8.72 -11.53 -8.24
N ALA A 176 -9.07 -12.54 -7.43
CA ALA A 176 -10.32 -12.56 -6.68
C ALA A 176 -10.45 -11.38 -5.69
N TYR A 177 -9.32 -10.87 -5.19
CA TYR A 177 -9.26 -9.80 -4.18
C TYR A 177 -9.07 -8.41 -4.79
N PHE A 178 -8.69 -8.33 -6.07
CA PHE A 178 -8.38 -7.09 -6.77
C PHE A 178 -9.50 -6.04 -6.66
N ARG A 179 -10.75 -6.43 -6.97
CA ARG A 179 -11.90 -5.52 -6.92
C ARG A 179 -12.12 -4.95 -5.52
N THR A 180 -11.98 -5.78 -4.49
CA THR A 180 -12.18 -5.35 -3.10
C THR A 180 -11.05 -4.42 -2.66
N MET A 181 -9.79 -4.72 -3.03
CA MET A 181 -8.66 -3.83 -2.80
C MET A 181 -8.89 -2.45 -3.42
N MET A 182 -9.28 -2.40 -4.70
CA MET A 182 -9.52 -1.14 -5.42
C MET A 182 -10.65 -0.31 -4.79
N GLN A 183 -11.72 -0.97 -4.35
CA GLN A 183 -12.84 -0.31 -3.65
C GLN A 183 -12.42 0.24 -2.28
N LEU A 184 -11.68 -0.54 -1.49
CA LEU A 184 -11.18 -0.09 -0.17
C LEU A 184 -10.25 1.11 -0.31
N LEU A 185 -9.30 1.07 -1.25
CA LEU A 185 -8.40 2.18 -1.52
C LEU A 185 -9.15 3.44 -1.95
N LEU A 186 -10.13 3.31 -2.86
CA LEU A 186 -10.90 4.46 -3.34
C LEU A 186 -11.77 5.05 -2.23
N ASN A 187 -12.53 4.22 -1.51
CA ASN A 187 -13.39 4.69 -0.42
C ASN A 187 -12.54 5.42 0.63
N THR A 188 -11.44 4.78 1.05
CA THR A 188 -10.56 5.35 2.06
C THR A 188 -9.91 6.65 1.60
N ALA A 189 -9.44 6.76 0.35
CA ALA A 189 -8.88 8.00 -0.18
C ALA A 189 -9.89 9.16 -0.17
N CYS A 190 -11.17 8.86 -0.38
CA CYS A 190 -12.26 9.84 -0.47
C CYS A 190 -12.77 10.30 0.90
N THR A 191 -13.06 9.38 1.83
CA THR A 191 -13.92 9.69 2.99
C THR A 191 -13.27 9.48 4.35
N HIS A 192 -12.10 8.83 4.42
CA HIS A 192 -11.55 8.41 5.71
C HIS A 192 -11.21 9.60 6.64
N LYS A 193 -11.54 9.46 7.93
CA LYS A 193 -11.38 10.54 8.94
C LYS A 193 -9.92 10.94 9.16
N ASP A 194 -9.00 9.97 9.10
CA ASP A 194 -7.56 10.22 9.17
C ASP A 194 -7.01 10.64 7.79
N ILE A 195 -6.59 11.91 7.70
CA ILE A 195 -5.99 12.52 6.50
C ILE A 195 -4.69 11.83 6.08
N THR A 196 -3.91 11.30 7.03
CA THR A 196 -2.67 10.60 6.72
C THR A 196 -2.92 9.27 6.00
N VAL A 197 -4.00 8.59 6.36
CA VAL A 197 -4.45 7.35 5.70
C VAL A 197 -4.99 7.65 4.30
N ARG A 198 -5.77 8.72 4.14
CA ARG A 198 -6.19 9.22 2.81
C ARG A 198 -4.99 9.47 1.91
N LYS A 199 -3.99 10.17 2.44
CA LYS A 199 -2.75 10.50 1.71
C LYS A 199 -2.03 9.23 1.26
N ALA A 200 -1.88 8.23 2.13
CA ALA A 200 -1.27 6.95 1.76
C ALA A 200 -2.02 6.25 0.61
N CYS A 201 -3.36 6.25 0.63
CA CYS A 201 -4.17 5.67 -0.45
C CYS A 201 -3.98 6.41 -1.78
N VAL A 202 -3.93 7.75 -1.77
CA VAL A 202 -3.61 8.55 -2.96
C VAL A 202 -2.21 8.22 -3.49
N GLN A 203 -1.22 8.07 -2.61
CA GLN A 203 0.14 7.69 -3.00
C GLN A 203 0.20 6.28 -3.61
N ILE A 204 -0.59 5.32 -3.11
CA ILE A 204 -0.74 4.00 -3.74
C ILE A 204 -1.25 4.16 -5.16
N PHE A 205 -2.36 4.89 -5.37
CA PHE A 205 -2.90 5.10 -6.71
C PHE A 205 -1.91 5.76 -7.66
N ILE A 206 -1.14 6.75 -7.20
CA ILE A 206 -0.07 7.36 -8.02
C ILE A 206 0.92 6.29 -8.51
N ARG A 207 1.40 5.42 -7.61
CA ARG A 207 2.32 4.33 -7.97
C ARG A 207 1.69 3.32 -8.92
N LEU A 208 0.43 2.97 -8.70
CA LEU A 208 -0.30 2.05 -9.59
C LEU A 208 -0.49 2.65 -10.99
N ILE A 209 -0.79 3.95 -11.11
CA ILE A 209 -0.86 4.64 -12.41
C ILE A 209 0.52 4.63 -13.10
N GLU A 210 1.58 4.96 -12.35
CA GLU A 210 2.95 4.98 -12.89
C GLU A 210 3.36 3.61 -13.47
N ASP A 211 2.97 2.51 -12.81
CA ASP A 211 3.35 1.15 -13.19
C ASP A 211 2.40 0.52 -14.23
N TRP A 212 1.09 0.67 -14.08
CA TRP A 212 0.09 0.01 -14.93
C TRP A 212 -0.23 0.77 -16.21
N CYS A 213 0.07 2.06 -16.25
CA CYS A 213 -0.16 2.94 -17.39
C CYS A 213 1.16 3.63 -17.80
N PRO A 214 2.10 2.91 -18.44
CA PRO A 214 3.45 3.41 -18.65
C PRO A 214 3.52 4.60 -19.60
N LYS A 215 2.65 4.70 -20.62
CA LYS A 215 2.60 5.81 -21.58
C LYS A 215 1.16 6.13 -22.02
N PRO A 216 0.92 7.36 -22.49
CA PRO A 216 -0.28 7.69 -23.25
C PRO A 216 -0.40 6.77 -24.47
N TYR A 217 -1.61 6.25 -24.70
CA TYR A 217 -1.96 5.47 -25.90
C TYR A 217 -1.26 4.10 -26.02
N THR A 218 -0.64 3.59 -24.95
CA THR A 218 -0.21 2.19 -24.86
C THR A 218 -1.25 1.34 -24.16
N GLU A 219 -1.33 0.04 -24.49
CA GLU A 219 -2.17 -0.91 -23.76
C GLU A 219 -1.85 -0.86 -22.26
N GLU A 220 -2.88 -0.61 -21.45
CA GLU A 220 -2.78 -0.68 -20.00
C GLU A 220 -2.56 -2.12 -19.54
N LYS A 221 -1.76 -2.31 -18.49
CA LYS A 221 -1.51 -3.65 -17.93
C LYS A 221 -2.77 -4.28 -17.34
N VAL A 222 -3.73 -3.44 -16.93
CA VAL A 222 -4.96 -3.85 -16.26
C VAL A 222 -6.15 -3.27 -17.02
N PRO A 223 -6.92 -4.09 -17.75
CA PRO A 223 -8.07 -3.61 -18.51
C PRO A 223 -9.11 -2.90 -17.63
N GLY A 224 -9.54 -1.72 -18.06
CA GLY A 224 -10.51 -0.86 -17.38
C GLY A 224 -9.92 0.00 -16.25
N PHE A 225 -8.62 -0.09 -15.96
CA PHE A 225 -8.01 0.66 -14.87
C PHE A 225 -7.98 2.17 -15.15
N GLN A 226 -7.61 2.57 -16.35
CA GLN A 226 -7.65 3.98 -16.77
C GLN A 226 -9.07 4.57 -16.64
N ASP A 227 -10.09 3.83 -17.08
CA ASP A 227 -11.48 4.26 -16.99
C ASP A 227 -11.93 4.45 -15.53
N PHE A 228 -11.58 3.50 -14.66
CA PHE A 228 -11.80 3.60 -13.23
C PHE A 228 -11.11 4.83 -12.61
N MET A 229 -9.85 5.09 -12.96
CA MET A 229 -9.12 6.23 -12.42
C MET A 229 -9.72 7.57 -12.87
N ILE A 230 -10.12 7.67 -14.13
CA ILE A 230 -10.72 8.89 -14.69
C ILE A 230 -12.13 9.10 -14.12
N LYS A 231 -13.01 8.10 -14.21
CA LYS A 231 -14.42 8.26 -13.84
C LYS A 231 -14.65 8.24 -12.34
N CYS A 232 -13.95 7.35 -11.61
CA CYS A 232 -14.18 7.16 -10.18
C CYS A 232 -13.18 7.94 -9.34
N PHE A 233 -11.87 7.74 -9.53
CA PHE A 233 -10.88 8.36 -8.65
C PHE A 233 -10.77 9.88 -8.84
N ALA A 234 -10.69 10.38 -10.07
CA ALA A 234 -10.59 11.82 -10.30
C ALA A 234 -11.86 12.56 -9.85
N THR A 235 -13.04 12.03 -10.19
CA THR A 235 -14.31 12.64 -9.78
C THR A 235 -14.50 12.62 -8.26
N ASN A 236 -14.37 11.45 -7.62
CA ASN A 236 -14.69 11.33 -6.20
C ASN A 236 -13.55 11.83 -5.29
N CYS A 237 -12.31 11.37 -5.52
CA CYS A 237 -11.18 11.71 -4.65
C CYS A 237 -10.57 13.06 -5.00
N CYS A 238 -10.31 13.32 -6.29
CA CYS A 238 -9.61 14.55 -6.64
C CYS A 238 -10.54 15.77 -6.53
N LEU A 239 -11.83 15.65 -6.90
CA LEU A 239 -12.79 16.76 -6.92
C LEU A 239 -13.71 16.78 -5.69
N PHE A 240 -14.67 15.86 -5.56
CA PHE A 240 -15.71 15.95 -4.53
C PHE A 240 -15.18 15.88 -3.09
N SER A 241 -14.23 14.98 -2.85
CA SER A 241 -13.56 14.82 -1.55
C SER A 241 -12.73 16.04 -1.13
N VAL A 242 -12.32 16.88 -2.09
CA VAL A 242 -11.65 18.17 -1.84
C VAL A 242 -12.68 19.30 -1.76
N LEU A 243 -13.83 19.20 -2.42
CA LEU A 243 -14.92 20.17 -2.26
C LEU A 243 -15.57 20.11 -0.88
N ASP A 244 -15.56 18.95 -0.24
CA ASP A 244 -16.16 18.75 1.08
C ASP A 244 -15.64 19.75 2.13
N LYS A 245 -16.54 20.21 3.00
CA LYS A 245 -16.24 21.25 4.01
C LYS A 245 -15.24 20.78 5.07
N SER A 246 -15.10 19.47 5.29
CA SER A 246 -14.09 18.90 6.20
C SER A 246 -12.66 19.07 5.70
N PHE A 247 -12.46 19.33 4.40
CA PHE A 247 -11.14 19.51 3.81
C PHE A 247 -10.65 20.95 4.06
N ASP A 248 -9.91 21.16 5.15
CA ASP A 248 -9.37 22.45 5.56
C ASP A 248 -8.01 22.75 4.91
N PHE A 249 -7.96 23.81 4.12
CA PHE A 249 -6.72 24.26 3.48
C PHE A 249 -5.72 24.91 4.44
N ASN A 250 -6.06 25.16 5.70
CA ASN A 250 -5.12 25.71 6.69
C ASN A 250 -4.40 24.60 7.48
N ASP A 251 -4.95 23.39 7.50
CA ASP A 251 -4.35 22.25 8.18
C ASP A 251 -3.17 21.67 7.39
N ALA A 252 -2.07 21.37 8.11
CA ALA A 252 -0.83 20.90 7.51
C ALA A 252 -0.96 19.49 6.89
N ASN A 253 -1.72 18.58 7.53
CA ASN A 253 -1.92 17.23 7.00
C ASN A 253 -2.76 17.29 5.71
N THR A 254 -3.78 18.13 5.71
CA THR A 254 -4.67 18.35 4.56
C THR A 254 -3.92 19.02 3.40
N GLN A 255 -3.01 19.96 3.70
CA GLN A 255 -2.07 20.49 2.70
C GLN A 255 -1.14 19.42 2.12
N GLY A 256 -0.72 18.46 2.94
CA GLY A 256 0.05 17.29 2.50
C GLY A 256 -0.75 16.38 1.57
N LEU A 257 -1.99 16.06 1.93
CA LEU A 257 -2.92 15.29 1.08
C LEU A 257 -3.22 16.04 -0.23
N PHE A 258 -3.49 17.34 -0.17
CA PHE A 258 -3.75 18.18 -1.33
C PHE A 258 -2.59 18.15 -2.33
N GLY A 259 -1.34 18.18 -1.83
CA GLY A 259 -0.14 18.02 -2.66
C GLY A 259 -0.12 16.70 -3.44
N GLU A 260 -0.46 15.59 -2.78
CA GLU A 260 -0.54 14.27 -3.46
C GLU A 260 -1.70 14.22 -4.44
N ILE A 261 -2.86 14.82 -4.14
CA ILE A 261 -3.99 14.89 -5.07
C ILE A 261 -3.60 15.65 -6.36
N ILE A 262 -2.86 16.75 -6.24
CA ILE A 262 -2.36 17.48 -7.40
C ILE A 262 -1.36 16.64 -8.19
N LYS A 263 -0.45 15.95 -7.49
CA LYS A 263 0.48 15.03 -8.13
C LYS A 263 -0.25 13.91 -8.87
N ALA A 264 -1.30 13.34 -8.28
CA ALA A 264 -2.13 12.32 -8.91
C ALA A 264 -2.79 12.83 -10.18
N GLN A 265 -3.38 14.04 -10.16
CA GLN A 265 -3.95 14.66 -11.36
C GLN A 265 -2.91 14.90 -12.45
N LYS A 266 -1.70 15.32 -12.07
CA LYS A 266 -0.60 15.52 -13.01
C LYS A 266 -0.16 14.20 -13.65
N VAL A 267 0.04 13.16 -12.85
CA VAL A 267 0.39 11.81 -13.32
C VAL A 267 -0.72 11.23 -14.21
N MET A 268 -1.99 11.39 -13.85
CA MET A 268 -3.12 10.99 -14.69
C MET A 268 -3.09 11.71 -16.05
N TYR A 269 -2.83 13.02 -16.09
CA TYR A 269 -2.67 13.72 -17.36
C TYR A 269 -1.47 13.20 -18.16
N GLU A 270 -0.32 13.02 -17.53
CA GLU A 270 0.90 12.54 -18.18
C GLU A 270 0.78 11.12 -18.74
N LYS A 271 -0.03 10.25 -18.10
CA LYS A 271 -0.23 8.86 -18.52
C LYS A 271 -1.45 8.65 -19.41
N PHE A 272 -2.55 9.39 -19.19
CA PHE A 272 -3.82 9.18 -19.91
C PHE A 272 -4.04 10.19 -21.04
N GLY A 273 -3.29 11.30 -21.04
CA GLY A 273 -3.38 12.35 -22.04
C GLY A 273 -4.74 13.05 -22.08
N ASN A 274 -5.18 13.38 -23.30
CA ASN A 274 -6.37 14.21 -23.52
C ASN A 274 -7.69 13.57 -23.06
N VAL A 275 -7.74 12.23 -22.96
CA VAL A 275 -8.94 11.52 -22.48
C VAL A 275 -9.29 11.96 -21.06
N PHE A 276 -8.28 12.18 -20.21
CA PHE A 276 -8.50 12.69 -18.86
C PHE A 276 -9.04 14.13 -18.87
N LEU A 277 -8.48 15.00 -19.71
CA LEU A 277 -8.95 16.39 -19.85
C LEU A 277 -10.39 16.47 -20.37
N MET A 278 -10.74 15.61 -21.33
CA MET A 278 -12.09 15.53 -21.87
C MET A 278 -13.09 15.19 -20.74
N HIS A 279 -12.80 14.15 -19.94
CA HIS A 279 -13.66 13.78 -18.81
C HIS A 279 -13.79 14.91 -17.77
N LEU A 280 -12.70 15.61 -17.45
CA LEU A 280 -12.75 16.75 -16.54
C LEU A 280 -13.72 17.82 -17.06
N MET A 281 -13.65 18.14 -18.36
CA MET A 281 -14.47 19.18 -18.98
C MET A 281 -15.93 18.76 -19.22
N SER A 282 -16.19 17.51 -19.59
CA SER A 282 -17.52 17.05 -20.00
C SER A 282 -18.36 16.48 -18.87
N GLU A 283 -17.72 15.91 -17.82
CA GLU A 283 -18.41 15.20 -16.76
C GLU A 283 -18.06 15.74 -15.37
N ALA A 284 -16.78 15.72 -14.99
CA ALA A 284 -16.39 16.00 -13.60
C ALA A 284 -16.69 17.44 -13.17
N PHE A 285 -16.17 18.45 -13.88
CA PHE A 285 -16.42 19.86 -13.53
C PHE A 285 -17.89 20.27 -13.68
N PRO A 286 -18.62 19.89 -14.75
CA PRO A 286 -20.05 20.13 -14.84
C PRO A 286 -20.85 19.52 -13.67
N SER A 287 -20.49 18.31 -13.21
CA SER A 287 -21.16 17.68 -12.06
C SER A 287 -21.00 18.45 -10.75
N ALA A 288 -19.97 19.29 -10.63
CA ALA A 288 -19.75 20.20 -9.52
C ALA A 288 -20.29 21.64 -9.77
N ASN A 289 -21.05 21.84 -10.85
CA ASN A 289 -21.53 23.14 -11.33
C ASN A 289 -20.40 24.16 -11.58
N CYS A 290 -19.24 23.69 -12.05
CA CYS A 290 -18.10 24.55 -12.30
C CYS A 290 -18.29 25.37 -13.60
N PRO A 291 -18.07 26.70 -13.55
CA PRO A 291 -18.06 27.54 -14.74
C PRO A 291 -17.02 27.07 -15.77
N GLN A 292 -17.41 27.11 -17.05
CA GLN A 292 -16.58 26.61 -18.15
C GLN A 292 -15.24 27.34 -18.25
N ASP A 293 -15.20 28.65 -18.01
CA ASP A 293 -13.99 29.47 -18.06
C ASP A 293 -12.95 29.05 -16.99
N LEU A 294 -13.41 28.69 -15.79
CA LEU A 294 -12.55 28.21 -14.71
C LEU A 294 -12.05 26.79 -14.99
N ALA A 295 -12.92 25.93 -15.52
CA ALA A 295 -12.56 24.58 -15.93
C ALA A 295 -11.49 24.59 -17.05
N GLU A 296 -11.66 25.44 -18.06
CA GLU A 296 -10.68 25.62 -19.14
C GLU A 296 -9.33 26.13 -18.62
N GLN A 297 -9.34 27.16 -17.76
CA GLN A 297 -8.12 27.68 -17.15
C GLN A 297 -7.37 26.61 -16.35
N TYR A 298 -8.10 25.79 -15.59
CA TYR A 298 -7.50 24.70 -14.83
C TYR A 298 -6.89 23.64 -15.74
N CYS A 299 -7.63 23.19 -16.77
CA CYS A 299 -7.14 22.23 -17.75
C CYS A 299 -5.91 22.74 -18.51
N GLN A 300 -5.83 24.04 -18.81
CA GLN A 300 -4.62 24.65 -19.39
C GLN A 300 -3.44 24.62 -18.42
N LYS A 301 -3.65 24.96 -17.15
CA LYS A 301 -2.60 24.90 -16.12
C LYS A 301 -2.09 23.49 -15.86
N LEU A 302 -2.97 22.49 -15.89
CA LEU A 302 -2.64 21.07 -15.71
C LEU A 302 -1.69 20.55 -16.82
N GLN A 303 -1.84 21.07 -18.04
CA GLN A 303 -0.96 20.74 -19.15
C GLN A 303 0.46 21.30 -18.98
N GLY A 304 0.62 22.42 -18.25
CA GLY A 304 1.91 23.05 -17.98
C GLY A 304 2.78 22.27 -16.98
N ASN A 305 4.09 22.52 -16.97
CA ASN A 305 5.06 21.78 -16.14
C ASN A 305 5.16 22.26 -14.68
N GLU A 306 4.46 23.34 -14.32
CA GLU A 306 4.67 24.03 -13.04
C GLU A 306 3.64 23.60 -11.96
N ILE A 307 4.05 22.68 -11.08
CA ILE A 307 3.18 22.11 -10.02
C ILE A 307 2.73 23.18 -9.00
N GLY A 308 3.59 24.15 -8.68
CA GLY A 308 3.26 25.23 -7.73
C GLY A 308 2.11 26.11 -8.23
N GLY A 309 2.16 26.50 -9.51
CA GLY A 309 1.09 27.25 -10.16
C GLY A 309 -0.21 26.45 -10.25
N LEU A 310 -0.12 25.15 -10.54
CA LEU A 310 -1.27 24.23 -10.56
C LEU A 310 -1.94 24.14 -9.18
N LYS A 311 -1.14 24.03 -8.11
CA LYS A 311 -1.64 23.98 -6.72
C LYS A 311 -2.49 25.19 -6.37
N LEU A 312 -1.99 26.39 -6.65
CA LEU A 312 -2.69 27.65 -6.36
C LEU A 312 -3.96 27.79 -7.21
N CYS A 313 -3.87 27.44 -8.50
CA CYS A 313 -5.01 27.45 -9.41
C CYS A 313 -6.12 26.51 -8.91
N TYR A 314 -5.76 25.28 -8.53
CA TYR A 314 -6.73 24.31 -8.03
C TYR A 314 -7.37 24.74 -6.71
N GLN A 315 -6.57 25.28 -5.79
CA GLN A 315 -7.09 25.76 -4.51
C GLN A 315 -8.07 26.92 -4.70
N SER A 316 -7.78 27.84 -5.63
CA SER A 316 -8.68 28.94 -5.99
C SER A 316 -9.98 28.42 -6.59
N LEU A 317 -9.89 27.47 -7.53
CA LEU A 317 -11.05 26.82 -8.14
C LEU A 317 -11.97 26.19 -7.09
N ILE A 318 -11.43 25.36 -6.19
CA ILE A 318 -12.22 24.72 -5.12
C ILE A 318 -12.87 25.76 -4.19
N LYS A 319 -12.14 26.82 -3.81
CA LYS A 319 -12.71 27.88 -2.95
C LYS A 319 -13.88 28.59 -3.64
N ASN A 320 -13.77 28.90 -4.92
CA ASN A 320 -14.85 29.53 -5.69
C ASN A 320 -16.07 28.61 -5.81
N LEU A 321 -15.87 27.32 -6.08
CA LEU A 321 -16.95 26.34 -6.15
C LEU A 321 -17.69 26.20 -4.81
N ARG A 322 -16.96 26.16 -3.69
CA ARG A 322 -17.58 26.14 -2.35
C ARG A 322 -18.42 27.38 -2.07
N LEU A 323 -18.00 28.56 -2.53
CA LEU A 323 -18.76 29.80 -2.36
C LEU A 323 -20.07 29.77 -3.17
N GLN A 324 -20.01 29.29 -4.42
CA GLN A 324 -21.20 29.15 -5.26
C GLN A 324 -22.21 28.17 -4.66
N GLN A 325 -21.76 27.03 -4.13
CA GLN A 325 -22.62 26.06 -3.46
C GLN A 325 -23.28 26.62 -2.19
N ASN A 326 -22.59 27.47 -1.43
CA ASN A 326 -23.17 28.09 -0.23
C ASN A 326 -24.11 29.26 -0.55
N GLY A 327 -23.95 29.94 -1.69
CA GLY A 327 -24.83 31.02 -2.14
C GLY A 327 -26.09 30.57 -2.87
N SER A 328 -26.28 29.26 -3.06
CA SER A 328 -27.40 28.64 -3.77
C SER A 328 -28.56 28.20 -2.84
N HIS A 329 -28.54 28.61 -1.57
CA HIS A 329 -29.53 28.23 -0.55
C HIS A 329 -30.29 29.42 0.01
#